data_AF-X6EN35-F1
#
_entry.id   AF-X6EN35-F1
#
_cell.length_a   1.000
_cell.length_b   1.000
_cell.length_c   1.000
_cell.angle_alpha   90.00
_cell.angle_beta   90.00
_cell.angle_gamma   90.00
#
_symmetry.space_group_name_H-M   'P 1'
#
loop_
_entity.id
_entity.type
_entity.pdbx_description
1 polymer ?
#
loop_
_entity_poly.entity_id
_entity_poly.type
_entity_poly.pdbx_seq_one_letter_code
_entity_poly.pdbx_strand_id
1 'polypeptide(L)'
;MRGLAALGVVAYHYVDRPAYYGLLGVELFFVISGFVILMTLERVKSLTEFVIGRAARLYPAYWLSIGVAGLFLWVTDQTTGRTILINATMLQAFLYAPNIVSPYWSLAYELVFYATMAVIFKISQLQNIDAISIAWLTLMILLRGAILLSGHGWGFYNDWMVQSLLMPQFGHLFIAGMMLYRIRTGRATN
;
A
#
# COMPACT_ATOMS: atom_id res chain seq x y z
N MET A 1 -6.01 30.18 10.90
CA MET A 1 -5.54 29.25 9.85
C MET A 1 -6.09 27.82 9.98
N ARG A 2 -6.14 27.18 11.17
CA ARG A 2 -6.62 25.78 11.31
C ARG A 2 -8.15 25.59 11.24
N GLY A 3 -8.94 26.59 11.65
CA GLY A 3 -10.41 26.55 11.59
C GLY A 3 -10.98 26.64 10.16
N LEU A 4 -10.34 27.40 9.27
CA LEU A 4 -10.71 27.45 7.85
C LEU A 4 -10.43 26.12 7.14
N ALA A 5 -9.40 25.39 7.55
CA ALA A 5 -9.13 24.04 7.04
C ALA A 5 -10.20 23.03 7.49
N ALA A 6 -10.69 23.13 8.73
CA ALA A 6 -11.77 22.28 9.23
C ALA A 6 -13.11 22.58 8.53
N LEU A 7 -13.43 23.86 8.28
CA LEU A 7 -14.62 24.25 7.53
C LEU A 7 -14.54 23.83 6.05
N GLY A 8 -13.35 23.87 5.46
CA GLY A 8 -13.10 23.34 4.12
C GLY A 8 -13.35 21.84 4.02
N VAL A 9 -12.95 21.06 5.04
CA VAL A 9 -13.19 19.60 5.09
C VAL A 9 -14.67 19.27 5.30
N VAL A 10 -15.39 20.03 6.14
CA VAL A 10 -16.83 19.81 6.37
C VAL A 10 -17.66 20.21 5.14
N ALA A 11 -17.34 21.35 4.50
CA ALA A 11 -17.99 21.75 3.24
C ALA A 11 -17.70 20.75 2.10
N TYR A 12 -16.53 20.12 2.11
CA TYR A 12 -16.13 19.12 1.12
C TYR A 12 -16.91 17.79 1.24
N HIS A 13 -17.38 17.42 2.43
CA HIS A 13 -18.27 16.27 2.59
C HIS A 13 -19.71 16.51 2.12
N TYR A 14 -20.10 17.76 1.84
CA TYR A 14 -21.43 18.14 1.37
C TYR A 14 -21.53 18.31 -0.17
N VAL A 15 -20.39 18.30 -0.88
CA VAL A 15 -20.36 18.42 -2.34
C VAL A 15 -20.14 17.04 -2.96
N ASP A 16 -21.13 16.69 -3.77
CA ASP A 16 -21.53 15.36 -4.24
C ASP A 16 -20.54 14.66 -5.20
N ARG A 17 -19.23 14.60 -4.90
CA ARG A 17 -18.21 13.75 -5.58
C ARG A 17 -17.00 13.34 -4.68
N PRO A 18 -17.20 12.63 -3.56
CA PRO A 18 -16.11 12.26 -2.64
C PRO A 18 -15.18 11.14 -3.15
N ALA A 19 -15.58 10.35 -4.14
CA ALA A 19 -14.84 9.13 -4.53
C ALA A 19 -13.59 9.39 -5.40
N TYR A 20 -13.60 10.40 -6.27
CA TYR A 20 -12.53 10.61 -7.26
C TYR A 20 -11.21 11.09 -6.62
N TYR A 21 -11.28 11.96 -5.61
CA TYR A 21 -10.09 12.48 -4.95
C TYR A 21 -9.49 11.49 -3.93
N GLY A 22 -10.32 10.63 -3.35
CA GLY A 22 -9.85 9.53 -2.49
C GLY A 22 -8.96 8.56 -3.27
N LEU A 23 -9.33 8.24 -4.52
CA LEU A 23 -8.55 7.35 -5.39
C LEU A 23 -7.17 7.96 -5.73
N LEU A 24 -7.15 9.23 -6.16
CA LEU A 24 -5.92 9.97 -6.45
C LEU A 24 -4.99 10.07 -5.22
N GLY A 25 -5.56 10.22 -4.03
CA GLY A 25 -4.80 10.25 -2.78
C GLY A 25 -4.08 8.93 -2.50
N VAL A 26 -4.73 7.80 -2.76
CA VAL A 26 -4.13 6.46 -2.61
C VAL A 26 -3.01 6.23 -3.64
N GLU A 27 -3.23 6.63 -4.89
CA GLU A 27 -2.23 6.48 -5.93
C GLU A 27 -0.96 7.31 -5.63
N LEU A 28 -1.14 8.56 -5.22
CA LEU A 28 -0.04 9.43 -4.80
C LEU A 28 0.69 8.86 -3.59
N PHE A 29 -0.05 8.31 -2.63
CA PHE A 29 0.51 7.66 -1.45
C PHE A 29 1.43 6.48 -1.84
N PHE A 30 1.03 5.63 -2.78
CA PHE A 30 1.87 4.54 -3.27
C PHE A 30 3.16 5.02 -3.94
N VAL A 31 3.09 6.08 -4.76
CA VAL A 31 4.29 6.69 -5.36
C VAL A 31 5.23 7.23 -4.28
N ILE A 32 4.70 7.96 -3.30
CA ILE A 32 5.50 8.49 -2.18
C ILE A 32 6.12 7.33 -1.38
N SER A 33 5.37 6.27 -1.09
CA SER A 33 5.86 5.11 -0.35
C SER A 33 7.03 4.42 -1.08
N GLY A 34 6.94 4.25 -2.40
CA GLY A 34 8.06 3.76 -3.23
C GLY A 34 9.31 4.62 -3.12
N PHE A 35 9.16 5.95 -3.24
CA PHE A 35 10.25 6.91 -3.13
C PHE A 35 10.94 6.87 -1.75
N VAL A 36 10.16 6.97 -0.67
CA VAL A 36 10.70 7.08 0.69
C VAL A 36 11.31 5.73 1.12
N ILE A 37 10.78 4.60 0.67
CA ILE A 37 11.34 3.29 1.02
C ILE A 37 12.72 3.09 0.44
N LEU A 38 12.89 3.33 -0.86
CA LEU A 38 14.20 3.16 -1.48
C LEU A 38 15.24 4.08 -0.81
N MET A 39 14.87 5.34 -0.55
CA MET A 39 15.69 6.28 0.21
C MET A 39 16.05 5.79 1.62
N THR A 40 15.12 5.13 2.31
CA THR A 40 15.35 4.63 3.68
C THR A 40 16.26 3.41 3.66
N LEU A 41 16.03 2.48 2.73
CA LEU A 41 16.82 1.25 2.59
C LEU A 41 18.28 1.52 2.24
N GLU A 42 18.57 2.59 1.49
CA GLU A 42 19.96 3.01 1.25
C GLU A 42 20.64 3.61 2.49
N ARG A 43 19.89 4.04 3.51
CA ARG A 43 20.42 4.71 4.71
C ARG A 43 20.50 3.80 5.94
N VAL A 44 19.58 2.84 6.06
CA VAL A 44 19.53 1.94 7.22
C VAL A 44 20.63 0.89 7.15
N LYS A 45 21.15 0.50 8.31
CA LYS A 45 22.22 -0.51 8.41
C LYS A 45 21.69 -1.92 8.63
N SER A 46 20.45 -2.04 9.09
CA SER A 46 19.83 -3.34 9.40
C SER A 46 18.37 -3.41 8.96
N LEU A 47 17.91 -4.62 8.66
CA LEU A 47 16.51 -4.87 8.31
C LEU A 47 15.57 -4.57 9.49
N THR A 48 16.00 -4.86 10.71
CA THR A 48 15.24 -4.60 11.94
C THR A 48 14.96 -3.12 12.13
N GLU A 49 15.97 -2.27 11.89
CA GLU A 49 15.83 -0.81 11.94
C GLU A 49 14.81 -0.29 10.92
N PHE A 50 14.81 -0.85 9.70
CA PHE A 50 13.83 -0.53 8.67
C PHE A 50 12.40 -0.90 9.10
N VAL A 51 12.18 -2.15 9.54
CA VAL A 51 10.84 -2.63 9.92
C VAL A 51 10.30 -1.90 11.13
N ILE A 52 11.09 -1.72 12.19
CA ILE A 52 10.66 -1.01 13.40
C ILE A 52 10.36 0.44 13.08
N GLY A 53 11.22 1.13 12.31
CA GLY A 53 11.02 2.53 11.94
C GLY A 53 9.77 2.77 11.09
N ARG A 54 9.24 1.74 10.43
CA ARG A 54 7.98 1.81 9.67
C ARG A 54 6.78 1.44 10.52
N ALA A 55 6.88 0.34 11.28
CA ALA A 55 5.83 -0.07 12.20
C ALA A 55 5.49 1.03 13.21
N ALA A 56 6.51 1.68 13.80
CA ALA A 56 6.34 2.77 14.76
C ALA A 56 5.67 4.03 14.18
N ARG A 57 5.66 4.21 12.86
CA ARG A 57 4.98 5.34 12.20
C ARG A 57 3.56 4.97 11.76
N LEU A 58 3.35 3.75 11.28
CA LEU A 58 2.08 3.31 10.70
C LEU A 58 1.06 2.86 11.75
N TYR A 59 1.51 2.04 12.72
CA TYR A 59 0.62 1.41 13.70
C TYR A 59 -0.08 2.39 14.64
N PRO A 60 0.55 3.47 15.16
CA PRO A 60 -0.13 4.38 16.07
C PRO A 60 -1.34 5.07 15.43
N ALA A 61 -1.19 5.55 14.20
CA ALA A 61 -2.29 6.16 13.46
C ALA A 61 -3.37 5.13 13.11
N TYR A 62 -2.96 3.92 12.72
CA TYR A 62 -3.87 2.84 12.38
C TYR A 62 -4.72 2.40 13.59
N TRP A 63 -4.10 2.15 14.74
CA TRP A 63 -4.78 1.78 15.98
C TRP A 63 -5.72 2.87 16.48
N LEU A 64 -5.35 4.14 16.37
CA LEU A 64 -6.26 5.24 16.67
C LEU A 64 -7.49 5.20 15.76
N SER A 65 -7.30 4.97 14.46
CA SER A 65 -8.44 4.89 13.52
C SER A 65 -9.33 3.68 13.80
N ILE A 66 -8.76 2.52 14.16
CA ILE A 66 -9.53 1.33 14.56
C ILE A 66 -10.24 1.56 15.89
N GLY A 67 -9.61 2.23 16.85
CA GLY A 67 -10.24 2.55 18.12
C GLY A 67 -11.49 3.40 17.92
N VAL A 68 -11.41 4.44 17.08
CA VAL A 68 -12.54 5.33 16.81
C VAL A 68 -13.60 4.65 15.93
N ALA A 69 -13.21 4.14 14.76
CA ALA A 69 -14.14 3.55 13.79
C ALA A 69 -14.70 2.20 14.27
N GLY A 70 -13.85 1.36 14.88
CA GLY A 70 -14.26 0.08 15.43
C GLY A 70 -15.20 0.23 16.62
N LEU A 71 -14.96 1.18 17.54
CA LEU A 71 -15.90 1.45 18.63
C LEU A 71 -17.25 1.95 18.11
N PHE A 72 -17.24 2.88 17.14
CA PHE A 72 -18.46 3.38 16.52
C PHE A 72 -19.28 2.27 15.84
N LEU A 73 -18.62 1.39 15.08
CA LEU A 73 -19.28 0.29 14.39
C LEU A 73 -19.73 -0.82 15.33
N TRP A 74 -19.04 -1.02 16.46
CA TRP A 74 -19.45 -1.97 17.49
C TRP A 74 -20.71 -1.49 18.22
N VAL A 75 -20.77 -0.18 18.54
CA VAL A 75 -21.95 0.42 19.20
C VAL A 75 -23.17 0.45 18.28
N THR A 76 -22.98 0.53 16.96
CA THR A 76 -24.06 0.51 15.97
C THR A 76 -24.45 -0.91 15.49
N ASP A 77 -23.88 -1.96 16.10
CA ASP A 77 -24.10 -3.38 15.77
C ASP A 77 -23.79 -3.72 14.29
N GLN A 78 -22.89 -2.97 13.67
CA GLN A 78 -22.45 -3.16 12.28
C GLN A 78 -21.16 -3.98 12.17
N THR A 79 -20.51 -4.31 13.29
CA THR A 79 -19.31 -5.15 13.31
C THR A 79 -19.18 -5.98 14.58
N THR A 80 -18.41 -7.06 14.53
CA THR A 80 -18.15 -7.94 15.66
C THR A 80 -16.79 -7.63 16.29
N GLY A 81 -16.66 -7.80 17.61
CA GLY A 81 -15.38 -7.66 18.33
C GLY A 81 -14.24 -8.50 17.71
N ARG A 82 -14.56 -9.69 17.17
CA ARG A 82 -13.60 -10.52 16.42
C ARG A 82 -13.04 -9.80 15.18
N THR A 83 -13.90 -9.13 14.42
CA THR A 83 -13.51 -8.37 13.22
C THR A 83 -12.61 -7.19 13.59
N ILE A 84 -12.89 -6.52 14.71
CA ILE A 84 -12.05 -5.43 15.25
C ILE A 84 -10.66 -5.95 15.63
N LEU A 85 -10.58 -7.08 16.33
CA LEU A 85 -9.31 -7.68 16.71
C LEU A 85 -8.50 -8.12 15.48
N ILE A 86 -9.14 -8.72 14.48
CA ILE A 86 -8.48 -9.10 13.23
C ILE A 86 -7.97 -7.84 12.50
N ASN A 87 -8.79 -6.80 12.38
CA ASN A 87 -8.38 -5.56 11.73
C ASN A 87 -7.25 -4.89 12.52
N ALA A 88 -7.21 -4.98 13.85
CA ALA A 88 -6.14 -4.40 14.68
C ALA A 88 -4.75 -4.96 14.37
N THR A 89 -4.67 -6.16 13.79
CA THR A 89 -3.41 -6.80 13.37
C THR A 89 -2.93 -6.38 11.98
N MET A 90 -3.72 -5.61 11.20
CA MET A 90 -3.49 -5.35 9.77
C MET A 90 -3.52 -6.61 8.88
N LEU A 91 -3.89 -7.78 9.42
CA LEU A 91 -3.94 -9.05 8.70
C LEU A 91 -5.33 -9.38 8.15
N GLN A 92 -6.30 -8.48 8.27
CA GLN A 92 -7.67 -8.74 7.82
C GLN A 92 -7.75 -9.15 6.36
N ALA A 93 -6.91 -8.57 5.52
CA ALA A 93 -6.90 -8.84 4.10
C ALA A 93 -6.34 -10.25 3.78
N PHE A 94 -5.36 -10.73 4.56
CA PHE A 94 -4.83 -12.10 4.45
C PHE A 94 -5.75 -13.16 5.05
N LEU A 95 -6.57 -12.78 6.03
CA LEU A 95 -7.54 -13.65 6.68
C LEU A 95 -8.93 -13.61 6.02
N TYR A 96 -9.06 -12.98 4.86
CA TYR A 96 -10.33 -12.78 4.13
C TYR A 96 -11.44 -12.17 5.00
N ALA A 97 -11.06 -11.36 5.99
CA ALA A 97 -11.97 -10.67 6.88
C ALA A 97 -12.36 -9.29 6.30
N PRO A 98 -13.59 -8.81 6.55
CA PRO A 98 -14.03 -7.52 6.03
C PRO A 98 -13.22 -6.37 6.65
N ASN A 99 -12.91 -5.39 5.81
CA ASN A 99 -12.29 -4.15 6.23
C ASN A 99 -13.32 -3.29 6.96
N ILE A 100 -13.02 -2.90 8.20
CA ILE A 100 -13.89 -2.04 9.02
C ILE A 100 -14.00 -0.64 8.41
N VAL A 101 -12.94 -0.19 7.76
CA VAL A 101 -12.91 1.10 7.06
C VAL A 101 -12.49 0.84 5.61
N SER A 102 -13.24 1.42 4.67
CA SER A 102 -13.04 1.21 3.23
C SER A 102 -11.57 1.31 2.75
N PRO A 103 -10.75 2.32 3.11
CA PRO A 103 -9.39 2.45 2.57
C PRO A 103 -8.37 1.45 3.16
N TYR A 104 -8.74 0.56 4.08
CA TYR A 104 -7.77 -0.39 4.67
C TYR A 104 -7.22 -1.40 3.66
N TRP A 105 -7.89 -1.62 2.53
CA TRP A 105 -7.36 -2.45 1.47
C TRP A 105 -6.02 -1.91 0.94
N SER A 106 -5.83 -0.58 0.86
CA SER A 106 -4.59 0.02 0.33
C SER A 106 -3.39 -0.16 1.26
N LEU A 107 -3.64 -0.17 2.57
CA LEU A 107 -2.62 -0.44 3.59
C LEU A 107 -2.07 -1.87 3.50
N ALA A 108 -2.90 -2.84 3.12
CA ALA A 108 -2.45 -4.21 2.93
C ALA A 108 -1.47 -4.33 1.74
N TYR A 109 -1.76 -3.66 0.62
CA TYR A 109 -0.81 -3.55 -0.51
C TYR A 109 0.49 -2.89 -0.08
N GLU A 110 0.42 -1.82 0.72
CA GLU A 110 1.59 -1.16 1.25
C GLU A 110 2.43 -2.10 2.14
N LEU A 111 1.80 -2.87 3.04
CA LEU A 111 2.49 -3.83 3.89
C LEU A 111 3.20 -4.92 3.06
N VAL A 112 2.58 -5.42 1.99
CA VAL A 112 3.21 -6.39 1.09
C VAL A 112 4.39 -5.76 0.36
N PHE A 113 4.26 -4.54 -0.14
CA PHE A 113 5.39 -3.82 -0.74
C PHE A 113 6.56 -3.69 0.24
N TYR A 114 6.27 -3.36 1.51
CA TYR A 114 7.28 -3.23 2.56
C TYR A 114 7.99 -4.56 2.81
N ALA A 115 7.24 -5.66 2.83
CA ALA A 115 7.78 -7.01 2.98
C ALA A 115 8.64 -7.42 1.77
N THR A 116 8.20 -7.14 0.54
CA THR A 116 8.98 -7.40 -0.68
C THR A 116 10.30 -6.62 -0.66
N MET A 117 10.26 -5.35 -0.31
CA MET A 117 11.48 -4.52 -0.23
C MET A 117 12.41 -4.95 0.90
N ALA A 118 11.85 -5.38 2.03
CA ALA A 118 12.60 -6.02 3.12
C ALA A 118 13.33 -7.29 2.67
N VAL A 119 12.68 -8.13 1.86
CA VAL A 119 13.30 -9.33 1.28
C VAL A 119 14.43 -8.95 0.32
N ILE A 120 14.18 -8.00 -0.61
CA ILE A 120 15.20 -7.50 -1.56
C ILE A 120 16.42 -6.94 -0.83
N PHE A 121 16.19 -6.18 0.25
CA PHE A 121 17.25 -5.67 1.12
C PHE A 121 18.07 -6.81 1.76
N LYS A 122 17.39 -7.82 2.31
CA LYS A 122 18.04 -8.97 2.97
C LYS A 122 18.94 -9.75 2.01
N ILE A 123 18.53 -9.91 0.76
CA ILE A 123 19.33 -10.59 -0.28
C ILE A 123 20.38 -9.66 -0.94
N SER A 124 20.56 -8.44 -0.43
CA SER A 124 21.51 -7.44 -0.93
C SER A 124 21.35 -7.07 -2.41
N GLN A 125 20.12 -7.17 -2.94
CA GLN A 125 19.82 -6.90 -4.35
C GLN A 125 19.36 -5.45 -4.63
N LEU A 126 19.54 -4.53 -3.67
CA LEU A 126 19.18 -3.12 -3.87
C LEU A 126 19.91 -2.46 -5.04
N GLN A 127 21.12 -2.91 -5.36
CA GLN A 127 21.88 -2.41 -6.51
C GLN A 127 21.21 -2.74 -7.85
N ASN A 128 20.48 -3.86 -7.91
CA ASN A 128 19.77 -4.35 -9.09
C ASN A 128 18.30 -3.92 -9.08
N ILE A 129 17.92 -2.91 -8.30
CA ILE A 129 16.53 -2.49 -8.16
C ILE A 129 15.89 -2.08 -9.50
N ASP A 130 16.68 -1.53 -10.42
CA ASP A 130 16.21 -1.16 -11.77
C ASP A 130 15.85 -2.41 -12.57
N ALA A 131 16.73 -3.42 -12.59
CA ALA A 131 16.47 -4.69 -13.26
C ALA A 131 15.28 -5.44 -12.63
N ILE A 132 15.18 -5.43 -11.29
CA ILE A 132 14.04 -6.02 -10.56
C ILE A 132 12.75 -5.28 -10.90
N SER A 133 12.78 -3.95 -10.97
CA SER A 133 11.62 -3.14 -11.33
C SER A 133 11.16 -3.42 -12.76
N ILE A 134 12.10 -3.52 -13.71
CA ILE A 134 11.80 -3.88 -15.10
C ILE A 134 11.22 -5.30 -15.18
N ALA A 135 11.83 -6.27 -14.48
CA ALA A 135 11.35 -7.64 -14.43
C ALA A 135 9.93 -7.70 -13.83
N TRP A 136 9.67 -6.93 -12.78
CA TRP A 136 8.36 -6.86 -12.15
C TRP A 136 7.31 -6.24 -13.09
N LEU A 137 7.61 -5.11 -13.74
CA LEU A 137 6.72 -4.51 -14.76
C LEU A 137 6.45 -5.48 -15.91
N THR A 138 7.49 -6.16 -16.40
CA THR A 138 7.36 -7.14 -17.48
C THR A 138 6.44 -8.28 -17.06
N LEU A 139 6.63 -8.83 -15.85
CA LEU A 139 5.78 -9.88 -15.30
C LEU A 139 4.31 -9.42 -15.18
N MET A 140 4.05 -8.18 -14.75
CA MET A 140 2.69 -7.64 -14.69
C MET A 140 2.04 -7.56 -16.07
N ILE A 141 2.78 -7.07 -17.07
CA ILE A 141 2.29 -6.94 -18.46
C ILE A 141 2.01 -8.33 -19.05
N LEU A 142 2.93 -9.28 -18.88
CA LEU A 142 2.77 -10.65 -19.36
C LEU A 142 1.59 -11.35 -18.70
N LEU A 143 1.43 -11.20 -17.38
CA LEU A 143 0.30 -11.77 -16.66
C LEU A 143 -1.02 -11.21 -17.20
N ARG A 144 -1.11 -9.88 -17.34
CA ARG A 144 -2.30 -9.22 -17.88
C ARG A 144 -2.59 -9.66 -19.32
N GLY A 145 -1.56 -9.74 -20.17
CA GLY A 145 -1.68 -10.22 -21.54
C GLY A 145 -2.16 -11.67 -21.62
N ALA A 146 -1.60 -12.56 -20.80
CA ALA A 146 -1.99 -13.96 -20.74
C ALA A 146 -3.46 -14.13 -20.32
N ILE A 147 -3.96 -13.32 -19.38
CA ILE A 147 -5.36 -13.35 -18.95
C ILE A 147 -6.29 -12.86 -20.07
N LEU A 148 -5.91 -11.78 -20.77
CA LEU A 148 -6.68 -11.25 -21.90
C LEU A 148 -6.76 -12.26 -23.06
N LEU A 149 -5.69 -13.01 -23.31
CA LEU A 149 -5.62 -14.00 -24.39
C LEU A 149 -6.31 -15.33 -24.05
N SER A 150 -6.25 -15.77 -22.79
CA SER A 150 -6.81 -17.07 -22.38
C SER A 150 -8.31 -17.06 -22.09
N GLY A 151 -8.90 -15.88 -21.83
CA GLY A 151 -10.33 -15.72 -21.52
C GLY A 151 -10.80 -16.37 -20.21
N HIS A 152 -9.98 -17.23 -19.58
CA HIS A 152 -10.32 -18.06 -18.41
C HIS A 152 -9.40 -17.79 -17.20
N GLY A 153 -8.64 -16.70 -17.20
CA GLY A 153 -7.74 -16.32 -16.10
C GLY A 153 -8.33 -15.36 -15.06
N TRP A 154 -9.58 -14.93 -15.22
CA TRP A 154 -10.19 -13.89 -14.37
C TRP A 154 -10.29 -14.29 -12.89
N GLY A 155 -10.56 -15.56 -12.59
CA GLY A 155 -10.57 -16.06 -11.21
C GLY A 155 -9.19 -15.99 -10.54
N PHE A 156 -8.13 -16.37 -11.27
CA PHE A 156 -6.75 -16.28 -10.78
C PHE A 156 -6.27 -14.83 -10.64
N TYR A 157 -6.65 -13.95 -11.57
CA TYR A 157 -6.33 -12.51 -11.47
C TYR A 157 -7.04 -11.81 -10.30
N ASN A 158 -8.26 -12.23 -10.01
CA ASN A 158 -9.04 -11.70 -8.90
C ASN A 158 -8.69 -12.35 -7.56
N ASP A 159 -7.83 -13.36 -7.56
CA ASP A 159 -7.33 -13.93 -6.32
C ASP A 159 -6.53 -12.85 -5.55
N TRP A 160 -6.98 -12.59 -4.32
CA TRP A 160 -6.37 -11.62 -3.42
C TRP A 160 -4.86 -11.82 -3.28
N MET A 161 -4.39 -13.06 -3.24
CA MET A 161 -2.98 -13.39 -3.06
C MET A 161 -2.16 -13.01 -4.30
N VAL A 162 -2.71 -13.23 -5.50
CA VAL A 162 -2.11 -12.81 -6.77
C VAL A 162 -2.07 -11.28 -6.85
N GLN A 163 -3.18 -10.62 -6.49
CA GLN A 163 -3.23 -9.16 -6.47
C GLN A 163 -2.26 -8.56 -5.47
N SER A 164 -2.16 -9.15 -4.28
CA SER A 164 -1.32 -8.64 -3.20
C SER A 164 0.16 -8.84 -3.46
N LEU A 165 0.57 -10.05 -3.87
CA LEU A 165 1.98 -10.39 -4.06
C LEU A 165 2.56 -9.77 -5.33
N LEU A 166 1.85 -9.88 -6.46
CA LEU A 166 2.33 -9.35 -7.73
C LEU A 166 1.99 -7.88 -7.93
N MET A 167 1.08 -7.33 -7.10
CA MET A 167 0.61 -5.94 -7.18
C MET A 167 0.32 -5.49 -8.61
N PRO A 168 -0.35 -6.29 -9.46
CA PRO A 168 -0.46 -5.98 -10.89
C PRO A 168 -1.23 -4.68 -11.16
N GLN A 169 -2.08 -4.26 -10.22
CA GLN A 169 -2.85 -3.02 -10.33
C GLN A 169 -2.08 -1.79 -9.87
N PHE A 170 -1.22 -1.90 -8.84
CA PHE A 170 -0.64 -0.73 -8.17
C PHE A 170 0.90 -0.73 -8.13
N GLY A 171 1.54 -1.85 -8.43
CA GLY A 171 2.99 -2.00 -8.36
C GLY A 171 3.75 -1.02 -9.26
N HIS A 172 3.15 -0.63 -10.39
CA HIS A 172 3.71 0.39 -11.28
C HIS A 172 3.87 1.77 -10.58
N LEU A 173 3.01 2.12 -9.62
CA LEU A 173 3.09 3.37 -8.86
C LEU A 173 4.26 3.34 -7.87
N PHE A 174 4.45 2.22 -7.17
CA PHE A 174 5.60 2.03 -6.29
C PHE A 174 6.92 2.09 -7.08
N ILE A 175 6.96 1.45 -8.26
CA ILE A 175 8.11 1.49 -9.17
C ILE A 175 8.37 2.92 -9.65
N ALA A 176 7.33 3.67 -10.05
CA ALA A 176 7.48 5.07 -10.42
C ALA A 176 8.11 5.89 -9.30
N GLY A 177 7.68 5.70 -8.04
CA GLY A 177 8.27 6.33 -6.87
C GLY A 177 9.76 6.00 -6.68
N MET A 178 10.12 4.72 -6.83
CA MET A 178 11.52 4.27 -6.75
C MET A 178 12.38 4.90 -7.85
N MET A 179 11.87 4.94 -9.09
CA MET A 179 12.60 5.54 -10.22
C MET A 179 12.78 7.05 -10.05
N LEU A 180 11.77 7.77 -9.54
CA LEU A 180 11.91 9.19 -9.21
C LEU A 180 13.03 9.46 -8.20
N TYR A 181 13.17 8.58 -7.20
CA TYR A 181 14.29 8.67 -6.25
C TYR A 181 15.65 8.39 -6.91
N ARG A 182 15.73 7.40 -7.80
CA ARG A 182 16.96 7.08 -8.57
C ARG A 182 17.41 8.22 -9.47
N ILE A 183 16.46 8.88 -10.16
CA ILE A 183 16.73 10.06 -10.98
C ILE A 183 17.26 11.20 -10.10
N ARG A 184 16.62 11.45 -8.95
CA ARG A 184 17.07 12.48 -7.99
C ARG A 184 18.49 12.23 -7.47
N THR A 185 18.88 10.98 -7.32
CA THR A 185 20.21 10.59 -6.82
C THR A 185 21.26 10.41 -7.92
N GLY A 186 20.89 10.62 -9.19
CA GLY A 186 21.81 10.56 -10.33
C GLY A 186 22.31 9.17 -10.69
N ARG A 187 21.65 8.10 -10.22
CA ARG A 187 22.08 6.70 -10.42
C ARG A 187 21.35 5.95 -11.54
N ALA A 188 20.52 6.65 -12.33
CA ALA A 188 19.65 6.04 -13.35
C ALA A 188 20.40 5.47 -14.57
N THR A 189 21.70 5.73 -14.71
CA THR A 189 22.51 5.29 -15.85
C THR A 189 23.94 5.02 -15.39
N ASN A 190 24.22 3.79 -14.97
CA ASN A 190 25.57 3.19 -14.96
C ASN A 190 25.41 1.71 -15.25
#